data_AF-A0A432RKI4-F1
#
_entry.id   AF-A0A432RKI4-F1
#
_cell.length_a   1.000
_cell.length_b   1.000
_cell.length_c   1.000
_cell.angle_alpha   90.00
_cell.angle_beta   90.00
_cell.angle_gamma   90.00
#
_symmetry.space_group_name_H-M   'P 1'
#
loop_
_entity.id
_entity.type
_entity.pdbx_description
1 polymer ?
#
loop_
_entity_poly.entity_id
_entity_poly.type
_entity_poly.pdbx_seq_one_letter_code
_entity_poly.pdbx_strand_id
1 'polypeptide(L)'
;TSGSTLADQTFAKAKGVILNIAERAYLRREQISILGFGGDQVDWLLPQVRAPQNIRAQLDTFSAGGGTPMHQALADAQQYLVQALRQQPELELNSYILTDGRVSGDFPVAAWQGALAVIDTELSAIKRGRAQELAQALNADYLSLSQLMA
;
A
#
# COMPACT_ATOMS: atom_id res chain seq x y z
N THR A 1 18.28 -16.07 -13.82
CA THR A 1 18.78 -15.33 -12.64
C THR A 1 18.51 -13.82 -12.68
N SER A 2 17.62 -13.33 -13.56
CA SER A 2 17.29 -11.89 -13.68
C SER A 2 16.03 -11.46 -12.91
N GLY A 3 15.21 -12.42 -12.44
CA GLY A 3 13.94 -12.14 -11.77
C GLY A 3 14.10 -11.56 -10.35
N SER A 4 15.12 -11.99 -9.60
CA SER A 4 15.38 -11.48 -8.24
C SER A 4 15.82 -10.02 -8.26
N THR A 5 16.76 -9.65 -9.13
CA THR A 5 17.25 -8.26 -9.24
C THR A 5 16.15 -7.28 -9.65
N LEU A 6 15.24 -7.68 -10.54
CA LEU A 6 14.11 -6.84 -10.94
C LEU A 6 13.09 -6.67 -9.81
N ALA A 7 12.84 -7.74 -9.04
CA ALA A 7 12.00 -7.67 -7.85
C ALA A 7 12.61 -6.73 -6.78
N ASP A 8 13.91 -6.84 -6.54
CA ASP A 8 14.65 -5.97 -5.61
C ASP A 8 14.58 -4.49 -6.04
N GLN A 9 14.78 -4.20 -7.32
CA GLN A 9 14.66 -2.85 -7.86
C GLN A 9 13.24 -2.29 -7.74
N THR A 10 12.23 -3.12 -8.04
CA THR A 10 10.82 -2.72 -7.92
C THR A 10 10.46 -2.40 -6.47
N PHE A 11 10.91 -3.24 -5.54
CA PHE A 11 10.68 -3.06 -4.11
C PHE A 11 11.40 -1.81 -3.58
N ALA A 12 12.64 -1.57 -4.00
CA ALA A 12 13.38 -0.35 -3.65
C ALA A 12 12.65 0.93 -4.12
N LYS A 13 12.05 0.90 -5.33
CA LYS A 13 11.25 2.01 -5.85
C LYS A 13 9.95 2.21 -5.07
N ALA A 14 9.24 1.12 -4.76
CA ALA A 14 8.04 1.18 -3.92
C ALA A 14 8.35 1.78 -2.54
N LYS A 15 9.45 1.39 -1.89
CA LYS A 15 9.93 2.03 -0.65
C LYS A 15 10.17 3.53 -0.81
N GLY A 16 10.72 3.96 -1.95
CA GLY A 16 10.90 5.38 -2.27
C GLY A 16 9.59 6.16 -2.25
N VAL A 17 8.53 5.59 -2.83
CA VAL A 17 7.17 6.19 -2.79
C VAL A 17 6.65 6.28 -1.35
N ILE A 18 6.77 5.20 -0.57
CA ILE A 18 6.32 5.20 0.83
C ILE A 18 7.06 6.26 1.66
N LEU A 19 8.37 6.41 1.46
CA LEU A 19 9.17 7.43 2.12
C LEU A 19 8.72 8.85 1.74
N ASN A 20 8.40 9.09 0.47
CA ASN A 20 7.92 10.41 0.05
C ASN A 20 6.53 10.73 0.63
N ILE A 21 5.63 9.75 0.71
CA ILE A 21 4.33 9.91 1.37
C ILE A 21 4.53 10.23 2.86
N ALA A 22 5.38 9.46 3.56
CA ALA A 22 5.66 9.67 4.97
C ALA A 22 6.32 11.03 5.27
N GLU A 23 7.24 11.47 4.40
CA GLU A 23 7.86 12.79 4.50
C GLU A 23 6.83 13.92 4.38
N ARG A 24 5.92 13.83 3.40
CA ARG A 24 4.83 14.80 3.24
C ARG A 24 3.92 14.83 4.47
N ALA A 25 3.54 13.66 4.98
CA ALA A 25 2.74 13.55 6.20
C ALA A 25 3.46 14.15 7.42
N TYR A 26 4.77 13.91 7.56
CA TYR A 26 5.60 14.50 8.62
C TYR A 26 5.60 16.03 8.55
N LEU A 27 5.86 16.59 7.36
CA LEU A 27 5.89 18.05 7.15
C LEU A 27 4.53 18.70 7.45
N ARG A 28 3.43 18.01 7.16
CA ARG A 28 2.05 18.46 7.45
C ARG A 28 1.57 18.15 8.86
N ARG A 29 2.40 17.47 9.67
CA ARG A 29 2.05 17.00 11.03
C ARG A 29 0.82 16.08 11.05
N GLU A 30 0.65 15.32 9.98
CA GLU A 30 -0.40 14.32 9.83
C GLU A 30 -0.06 13.03 10.59
N GLN A 31 -1.07 12.20 10.81
CA GLN A 31 -0.88 10.84 11.29
C GLN A 31 -0.64 9.90 10.10
N ILE A 32 0.12 8.84 10.34
CA ILE A 32 0.37 7.79 9.37
C ILE A 32 0.22 6.42 10.02
N SER A 33 -0.19 5.44 9.23
CA SER A 33 -0.14 4.02 9.58
C SER A 33 0.33 3.24 8.36
N ILE A 34 1.11 2.19 8.57
CA ILE A 34 1.67 1.37 7.50
C ILE A 34 1.39 -0.10 7.83
N LEU A 35 0.56 -0.72 7.00
CA LEU A 35 0.28 -2.15 7.03
C LEU A 35 1.13 -2.83 5.94
N GLY A 36 2.02 -3.73 6.34
CA GLY A 36 2.77 -4.59 5.43
C GLY A 36 2.06 -5.94 5.27
N PHE A 37 2.10 -6.52 4.07
CA PHE A 37 1.57 -7.86 3.83
C PHE A 37 2.43 -8.64 2.83
N GLY A 38 2.76 -9.88 3.16
CA GLY A 38 3.67 -10.74 2.40
C GLY A 38 4.16 -11.90 3.27
N GLY A 39 4.63 -12.99 2.65
CA GLY A 39 5.12 -14.15 3.39
C GLY A 39 4.04 -14.83 4.23
N ASP A 40 2.80 -14.86 3.72
CA ASP A 40 1.60 -15.33 4.41
C ASP A 40 1.23 -14.54 5.69
N GLN A 41 1.79 -13.34 5.88
CA GLN A 41 1.57 -12.48 7.04
C GLN A 41 1.04 -11.10 6.66
N VAL A 42 0.33 -10.47 7.61
CA VAL A 42 -0.17 -9.09 7.57
C VAL A 42 0.19 -8.46 8.91
N ASP A 43 1.05 -7.43 8.88
CA ASP A 43 1.61 -6.83 10.10
C ASP A 43 1.70 -5.31 9.99
N TRP A 44 1.47 -4.64 11.12
CA TRP A 44 1.67 -3.19 11.22
C TRP A 44 3.16 -2.86 11.35
N LEU A 45 3.72 -2.25 10.31
CA LEU A 45 5.08 -1.68 10.35
C LEU A 45 5.10 -0.40 11.17
N LEU A 46 4.03 0.39 11.07
CA LEU A 46 3.75 1.54 11.92
C LEU A 46 2.27 1.54 12.28
N PRO A 47 1.90 1.34 13.56
CA PRO A 47 0.55 1.62 14.01
C PRO A 47 0.26 3.14 13.94
N GLN A 48 -0.99 3.58 14.10
CA GLN A 48 -1.38 4.99 14.03
C GLN A 48 -0.52 5.89 14.91
N VAL A 49 0.41 6.61 14.28
CA VAL A 49 1.34 7.52 14.95
C VAL A 49 1.39 8.83 14.19
N ARG A 50 1.84 9.90 14.85
CA ARG A 50 2.30 11.08 14.11
C ARG A 50 3.44 10.64 13.19
N ALA A 51 3.38 11.06 11.92
CA ALA A 51 4.38 10.68 10.94
C ALA A 51 5.78 11.01 11.47
N PRO A 52 6.68 10.02 11.62
CA PRO A 52 8.02 10.28 12.11
C PRO A 52 8.91 10.78 10.97
N GLN A 53 9.98 11.50 11.31
CA GLN A 53 10.91 12.08 10.33
C GLN A 53 11.57 11.02 9.43
N ASN A 54 11.74 9.79 9.94
CA ASN A 54 12.37 8.69 9.21
C ASN A 54 11.68 7.37 9.55
N ILE A 55 11.29 6.62 8.51
CA ILE A 55 10.66 5.29 8.60
C ILE A 55 11.50 4.20 7.92
N ARG A 56 12.73 4.53 7.49
CA ARG A 56 13.56 3.65 6.65
C ARG A 56 13.85 2.32 7.33
N ALA A 57 14.21 2.36 8.61
CA ALA A 57 14.50 1.16 9.38
C ALA A 57 13.29 0.22 9.44
N GLN A 58 12.09 0.74 9.67
CA GLN A 58 10.84 -0.03 9.70
C GLN A 58 10.47 -0.60 8.33
N LEU A 59 10.76 0.12 7.24
CA LEU A 59 10.54 -0.41 5.90
C LEU A 59 11.58 -1.47 5.51
N ASP A 60 12.79 -1.39 6.05
CA ASP A 60 13.87 -2.34 5.75
C ASP A 60 13.74 -3.68 6.47
N THR A 61 12.93 -3.78 7.53
CA THR A 61 12.56 -5.07 8.14
C THR A 61 11.55 -5.86 7.31
N PHE A 62 10.82 -5.19 6.41
CA PHE A 62 9.82 -5.82 5.57
C PHE A 62 10.46 -6.40 4.30
N SER A 63 10.19 -7.68 4.02
CA SER A 63 10.64 -8.37 2.81
C SER A 63 9.44 -8.92 2.03
N ALA A 64 9.39 -8.67 0.73
CA ALA A 64 8.34 -9.19 -0.15
C ALA A 64 8.72 -10.60 -0.65
N GLY A 65 8.01 -11.63 -0.20
CA GLY A 65 8.16 -12.99 -0.73
C GLY A 65 7.13 -13.94 -0.13
N GLY A 66 6.68 -14.97 -0.86
CA GLY A 66 5.66 -15.93 -0.39
C GLY A 66 4.21 -15.44 -0.54
N GLY A 67 3.24 -16.32 -0.29
CA GLY A 67 1.81 -16.09 -0.53
C GLY A 67 1.35 -14.71 -0.05
N THR A 68 0.61 -14.01 -0.90
CA THR A 68 0.19 -12.63 -0.67
C THR A 68 -1.21 -12.64 -0.07
N PRO A 69 -1.37 -12.42 1.25
CA PRO A 69 -2.68 -12.42 1.89
C PRO A 69 -3.40 -11.08 1.63
N MET A 70 -3.53 -10.67 0.35
CA MET A 70 -4.08 -9.36 0.02
C MET A 70 -5.52 -9.21 0.53
N HIS A 71 -6.35 -10.26 0.40
CA HIS A 71 -7.72 -10.22 0.91
C HIS A 71 -7.77 -9.96 2.42
N GLN A 72 -6.88 -10.59 3.19
CA GLN A 72 -6.77 -10.35 4.63
C GLN A 72 -6.30 -8.92 4.90
N ALA A 73 -5.26 -8.46 4.21
CA ALA A 73 -4.73 -7.10 4.36
C ALA A 73 -5.79 -6.02 4.04
N LEU A 74 -6.59 -6.22 2.99
CA LEU A 74 -7.69 -5.32 2.63
C LEU A 74 -8.78 -5.32 3.71
N ALA A 75 -9.15 -6.49 4.22
CA ALA A 75 -10.16 -6.61 5.28
C ALA A 75 -9.70 -5.92 6.57
N ASP A 76 -8.45 -6.16 6.99
CA ASP A 76 -7.87 -5.57 8.20
C ASP A 76 -7.74 -4.04 8.08
N ALA A 77 -7.27 -3.56 6.91
CA ALA A 77 -7.20 -2.13 6.64
C ALA A 77 -8.59 -1.49 6.66
N GLN A 78 -9.60 -2.10 6.06
CA GLN A 78 -10.95 -1.54 6.06
C GLN A 78 -11.55 -1.49 7.47
N GLN A 79 -11.37 -2.54 8.28
CA GLN A 79 -11.80 -2.55 9.68
C GLN A 79 -11.10 -1.44 10.48
N TYR A 80 -9.80 -1.27 10.27
CA TYR A 80 -9.01 -0.21 10.88
C TYR A 80 -9.54 1.19 10.52
N LEU A 81 -9.84 1.46 9.24
CA LEU A 81 -10.38 2.76 8.81
C LEU A 81 -11.77 3.04 9.40
N VAL A 82 -12.64 2.03 9.46
CA VAL A 82 -13.96 2.15 10.11
C VAL A 82 -13.80 2.48 11.59
N GLN A 83 -12.85 1.85 12.28
CA GLN A 83 -12.59 2.13 13.69
C GLN A 83 -12.01 3.54 13.89
N ALA A 84 -11.11 4.00 13.02
CA ALA A 84 -10.54 5.35 13.08
C ALA A 84 -11.64 6.42 12.95
N LEU A 85 -12.52 6.31 11.95
CA LEU A 85 -13.65 7.24 11.79
C LEU A 85 -14.66 7.19 12.92
N ARG A 86 -14.87 6.02 13.54
CA ARG A 86 -15.73 5.92 14.74
C ARG A 86 -15.16 6.70 15.92
N GLN A 87 -13.84 6.72 16.07
CA GLN A 87 -13.16 7.42 17.15
C GLN A 87 -13.05 8.92 16.88
N GLN A 88 -12.84 9.30 15.62
CA GLN A 88 -12.67 10.68 15.17
C GLN A 88 -13.45 10.87 13.84
N PRO A 89 -14.74 11.23 13.90
CA PRO A 89 -15.60 11.34 12.71
C PRO A 89 -15.14 12.37 11.68
N GLU A 90 -14.39 13.38 12.13
CA GLU A 90 -13.83 14.45 11.30
C GLU A 90 -12.53 14.08 10.58
N LEU A 91 -12.03 12.84 10.73
CA LEU A 91 -10.77 12.42 10.11
C LEU A 91 -10.90 12.38 8.58
N GLU A 92 -10.01 13.10 7.90
CA GLU A 92 -9.81 12.93 6.47
C GLU A 92 -8.87 11.76 6.21
N LEU A 93 -9.39 10.69 5.62
CA LEU A 93 -8.63 9.48 5.30
C LEU A 93 -8.10 9.53 3.86
N ASN A 94 -6.78 9.41 3.72
CA ASN A 94 -6.09 9.27 2.43
C ASN A 94 -5.28 7.97 2.44
N SER A 95 -5.73 6.98 1.69
CA SER A 95 -5.16 5.63 1.65
C SER A 95 -4.39 5.37 0.36
N TYR A 96 -3.32 4.58 0.46
CA TYR A 96 -2.52 4.16 -0.69
C TYR A 96 -2.24 2.66 -0.61
N ILE A 97 -2.58 1.91 -1.66
CA ILE A 97 -2.26 0.48 -1.78
C ILE A 97 -1.15 0.33 -2.80
N LEU A 98 0.03 -0.13 -2.39
CA LEU A 98 1.14 -0.44 -3.29
C LEU A 98 1.16 -1.94 -3.57
N THR A 99 0.98 -2.35 -4.82
CA THR A 99 0.94 -3.78 -5.19
C THR A 99 1.31 -4.01 -6.66
N ASP A 100 1.86 -5.18 -6.97
CA ASP A 100 2.05 -5.65 -8.35
C ASP A 100 0.78 -6.34 -8.90
N GLY A 101 -0.31 -6.34 -8.13
CA GLY A 101 -1.61 -6.88 -8.54
C GLY A 101 -1.66 -8.40 -8.65
N ARG A 102 -0.66 -9.15 -8.16
CA ARG A 102 -0.66 -10.62 -8.19
C ARG A 102 -1.58 -11.19 -7.13
N VAL A 103 -2.86 -11.31 -7.49
CA VAL A 103 -3.92 -11.77 -6.59
C VAL A 103 -4.76 -12.84 -7.27
N SER A 104 -4.96 -13.94 -6.56
CA SER A 104 -5.85 -15.03 -6.97
C SER A 104 -7.26 -14.79 -6.44
N GLY A 105 -8.28 -15.12 -7.22
CA GLY A 105 -9.69 -14.96 -6.83
C GLY A 105 -10.23 -13.53 -7.02
N ASP A 106 -11.48 -13.32 -6.65
CA ASP A 106 -12.16 -12.04 -6.85
C ASP A 106 -11.75 -11.01 -5.79
N PHE A 107 -11.77 -9.73 -6.17
CA PHE A 107 -11.49 -8.66 -5.23
C PHE A 107 -12.68 -8.42 -4.31
N PRO A 108 -12.46 -8.15 -3.01
CA PRO A 108 -13.54 -7.80 -2.12
C PRO A 108 -14.17 -6.49 -2.59
N VAL A 109 -15.47 -6.54 -2.92
CA VAL A 109 -16.27 -5.35 -3.22
C VAL A 109 -16.80 -4.83 -1.90
N ALA A 110 -16.01 -4.01 -1.23
CA ALA A 110 -16.40 -3.37 0.02
C ALA A 110 -16.12 -1.88 -0.06
N ALA A 111 -17.03 -1.06 0.46
CA ALA A 111 -16.90 0.39 0.42
C ALA A 111 -15.66 0.82 1.23
N TRP A 112 -14.64 1.32 0.52
CA TRP A 112 -13.46 1.88 1.15
C TRP A 112 -13.79 3.23 1.80
N GLN A 113 -13.18 3.51 2.95
CA GLN A 113 -13.42 4.76 3.67
C GLN A 113 -12.38 5.82 3.30
N GLY A 114 -12.85 6.96 2.81
CA GLY A 114 -12.01 8.06 2.35
C GLY A 114 -11.40 7.84 0.97
N ALA A 115 -10.45 8.70 0.62
CA ALA A 115 -9.76 8.64 -0.67
C ALA A 115 -8.83 7.41 -0.71
N LEU A 116 -8.77 6.76 -1.87
CA LEU A 116 -7.91 5.61 -2.11
C LEU A 116 -7.24 5.70 -3.47
N ALA A 117 -5.93 5.50 -3.48
CA ALA A 117 -5.17 5.27 -4.70
C ALA A 117 -4.49 3.89 -4.66
N VAL A 118 -4.64 3.12 -5.73
CA VAL A 118 -3.85 1.91 -5.99
C VAL A 118 -2.65 2.29 -6.85
N ILE A 119 -1.46 2.05 -6.31
CA ILE A 119 -0.18 2.30 -6.96
C ILE A 119 0.36 0.96 -7.46
N ASP A 120 0.26 0.75 -8.77
CA ASP A 120 0.74 -0.44 -9.46
C ASP A 120 2.28 -0.43 -9.53
N THR A 121 2.90 -1.36 -8.82
CA THR A 121 4.37 -1.51 -8.78
C THR A 121 4.89 -2.37 -9.93
N GLU A 122 4.03 -3.01 -10.74
CA GLU A 122 4.50 -3.80 -11.88
C GLU A 122 5.12 -2.89 -12.95
N LEU A 123 6.43 -2.99 -13.12
CA LEU A 123 7.19 -2.17 -14.09
C LEU A 123 7.19 -2.75 -15.52
N SER A 124 6.58 -3.92 -15.71
CA SER A 124 6.53 -4.62 -17.00
C SER A 124 5.66 -3.86 -18.01
N ALA A 125 6.11 -3.78 -19.27
CA ALA A 125 5.30 -3.22 -20.36
C ALA A 125 4.03 -4.05 -20.63
N ILE A 126 4.10 -5.36 -20.42
CA ILE A 126 2.94 -6.26 -20.46
C ILE A 126 2.52 -6.50 -19.01
N LYS A 127 1.37 -5.95 -18.64
CA LYS A 127 0.78 -6.11 -17.30
C LYS A 127 0.22 -7.51 -17.14
N ARG A 128 0.56 -8.15 -16.02
CA ARG A 128 0.03 -9.45 -15.58
C ARG A 128 -0.73 -9.31 -14.26
N GLY A 129 -0.40 -8.27 -13.50
CA GLY A 129 -1.12 -7.89 -12.30
C GLY A 129 -2.52 -7.39 -12.60
N ARG A 130 -3.40 -7.58 -11.63
CA ARG A 130 -4.79 -7.13 -11.63
C ARG A 130 -4.96 -5.86 -10.80
N ALA A 131 -3.92 -5.01 -10.71
CA ALA A 131 -3.95 -3.79 -9.90
C ALA A 131 -4.99 -2.77 -10.40
N GLN A 132 -5.20 -2.69 -11.71
CA GLN A 132 -6.25 -1.85 -12.29
C GLN A 132 -7.66 -2.37 -11.96
N GLU A 133 -7.86 -3.69 -12.02
CA GLU A 133 -9.12 -4.32 -11.60
C GLU A 133 -9.37 -4.11 -10.10
N LEU A 134 -8.34 -4.20 -9.26
CA LEU A 134 -8.42 -3.87 -7.83
C LEU A 134 -8.86 -2.43 -7.62
N ALA A 135 -8.26 -1.47 -8.34
CA ALA A 135 -8.62 -0.07 -8.25
C ALA A 135 -10.10 0.14 -8.62
N GLN A 136 -10.56 -0.51 -9.70
CA GLN A 136 -11.97 -0.46 -10.11
C GLN A 136 -12.90 -1.07 -9.05
N ALA A 137 -12.55 -2.23 -8.49
CA ALA A 137 -13.35 -2.92 -7.48
C ALA A 137 -13.49 -2.10 -6.19
N LEU A 138 -12.47 -1.32 -5.83
CA LEU A 138 -12.45 -0.47 -4.64
C LEU A 138 -12.89 0.99 -4.92
N ASN A 139 -13.27 1.32 -6.16
CA ASN A 139 -13.56 2.69 -6.60
C ASN A 139 -12.43 3.67 -6.25
N ALA A 140 -11.19 3.26 -6.56
CA ALA A 140 -9.96 3.96 -6.27
C ALA A 140 -9.33 4.57 -7.52
N ASP A 141 -8.50 5.60 -7.33
CA ASP A 141 -7.60 6.08 -8.37
C ASP A 141 -6.55 5.01 -8.69
N TYR A 142 -6.18 4.90 -9.96
CA TYR A 142 -5.10 4.01 -10.42
C TYR A 142 -3.89 4.83 -10.85
N LEU A 143 -2.74 4.54 -10.26
CA LEU A 143 -1.45 5.16 -10.57
C LEU A 143 -0.43 4.07 -10.88
N SER A 144 0.38 4.24 -11.93
CA SER A 144 1.53 3.35 -12.13
C SER A 144 2.78 3.92 -11.49
N LEU A 145 3.58 3.06 -10.87
CA LEU A 145 4.87 3.44 -10.29
C LEU A 145 5.80 4.07 -11.36
N SER A 146 5.72 3.61 -12.61
CA SER A 146 6.42 4.23 -13.73
C SER A 146 6.04 5.70 -13.96
N GLN A 147 4.77 6.08 -13.80
CA GLN A 147 4.33 7.48 -13.95
C GLN A 147 4.75 8.36 -12.77
N LEU A 148 4.79 7.80 -11.56
CA LEU A 148 5.23 8.53 -10.36
C LEU A 148 6.74 8.81 -10.35
N MET A 149 7.50 8.11 -11.19
CA MET A 149 8.95 8.24 -11.33
C MET A 149 9.39 9.06 -12.56
N ALA A 150 8.46 9.48 -13.41
CA ALA A 150 8.71 10.30 -14.59
C ALA A 150 8.85 11.78 -14.21
#